data_AF-A0A258QYK5-F1
#
_entry.id   AF-A0A258QYK5-F1
#
_cell.length_a   1.000
_cell.length_b   1.000
_cell.length_c   1.000
_cell.angle_alpha   90.00
_cell.angle_beta   90.00
_cell.angle_gamma   90.00
#
_symmetry.space_group_name_H-M   'P 1'
#
loop_
_entity.id
_entity.type
_entity.pdbx_description
1 polymer ?
#
loop_
_entity_poly.entity_id
_entity_poly.type
_entity_poly.pdbx_seq_one_letter_code
_entity_poly.pdbx_strand_id
1 'polypeptide(L)' 'MRLSVVIAALVAALVGFGGTVPLVLSAAAVLGATPAQTASWVAAVCLGAAGSTLYLSLRHRMPIVTAWS' A
#
# COMPACT_ATOMS: atom_id res chain seq x y z
N MET A 1 -4.89 -17.19 -13.70
CA MET A 1 -4.22 -15.87 -13.57
C MET A 1 -2.76 -16.06 -13.95
N ARG A 2 -2.16 -15.17 -14.75
CA ARG A 2 -0.75 -15.30 -15.19
C ARG A 2 0.17 -14.99 -14.00
N LEU A 3 1.21 -15.80 -13.78
CA LEU A 3 2.19 -15.61 -12.68
C LEU A 3 2.78 -14.19 -12.67
N SER A 4 2.95 -13.60 -13.86
CA SER A 4 3.39 -12.23 -14.08
C SER A 4 2.56 -11.18 -13.35
N VAL A 5 1.24 -11.42 -13.19
CA VAL A 5 0.32 -10.50 -12.51
C VAL A 5 0.56 -10.50 -11.01
N VAL A 6 0.81 -11.67 -10.44
CA VAL A 6 1.11 -11.81 -9.01
C VAL A 6 2.47 -11.17 -8.68
N ILE A 7 3.47 -11.40 -9.53
CA ILE A 7 4.80 -10.80 -9.37
C ILE A 7 4.73 -9.28 -9.51
N ALA A 8 4.01 -8.76 -10.52
CA ALA A 8 3.83 -7.31 -10.70
C ALA A 8 3.12 -6.67 -9.49
N ALA A 9 2.11 -7.34 -8.93
CA ALA A 9 1.43 -6.89 -7.72
C ALA A 9 2.36 -6.88 -6.49
N LEU A 10 3.20 -7.91 -6.33
CA LEU A 10 4.20 -7.97 -5.26
C LEU A 10 5.25 -6.86 -5.39
N VAL A 11 5.80 -6.65 -6.58
CA VAL A 11 6.78 -5.57 -6.85
C VAL A 11 6.15 -4.21 -6.57
N ALA A 12 4.92 -3.99 -7.03
CA ALA A 12 4.19 -2.77 -6.74
C ALA A 12 3.98 -2.52 -5.23
N ALA A 13 3.60 -3.57 -4.50
CA ALA A 13 3.45 -3.50 -3.04
C ALA A 13 4.78 -3.19 -2.34
N LEU A 14 5.88 -3.84 -2.74
CA LEU A 14 7.22 -3.62 -2.19
C LEU A 14 7.75 -2.21 -2.48
N VAL A 15 7.60 -1.73 -3.72
CA VAL A 15 8.02 -0.38 -4.11
C VAL A 15 7.20 0.68 -3.38
N GLY A 16 5.88 0.47 -3.23
CA GLY A 16 5.02 1.35 -2.44
C GLY A 16 5.42 1.41 -0.97
N PHE A 17 5.86 0.29 -0.38
CA PHE A 17 6.35 0.24 0.99
C PHE A 17 7.65 1.04 1.20
N GLY A 18 8.50 1.15 0.18
CA GLY A 18 9.77 1.88 0.28
C GLY A 18 9.62 3.39 0.40
N GLY A 19 8.51 3.97 -0.08
CA GLY A 19 8.32 5.42 -0.15
C GLY A 19 7.63 6.02 1.08
N THR A 20 6.33 5.74 1.23
CA THR A 20 5.46 6.46 2.17
C THR A 20 5.45 5.88 3.58
N VAL A 21 5.81 4.61 3.76
CA VAL A 21 5.80 3.95 5.08
C VAL A 21 6.82 4.56 6.04
N PRO A 22 8.08 4.86 5.65
CA PRO A 22 9.02 5.58 6.51
C PRO A 22 8.50 6.96 6.99
N LEU A 23 7.78 7.69 6.13
CA LEU A 23 7.14 8.96 6.48
C LEU A 23 6.05 8.77 7.53
N VAL A 24 5.19 7.76 7.36
CA VAL A 24 4.13 7.41 8.33
C VAL A 24 4.72 7.00 9.67
N LEU A 25 5.79 6.19 9.65
CA LEU A 25 6.53 5.77 10.85
C LEU A 25 7.18 6.97 11.56
N SER A 26 7.76 7.90 10.81
CA SER A 26 8.35 9.11 11.36
C SER A 26 7.30 10.02 12.00
N ALA A 27 6.15 10.21 11.34
CA ALA A 27 5.02 10.95 11.90
C ALA A 27 4.47 10.30 13.17
N ALA A 28 4.31 8.97 13.17
CA ALA A 28 3.87 8.20 14.32
C ALA A 28 4.85 8.34 15.51
N ALA A 29 6.17 8.36 15.24
CA ALA A 29 7.20 8.58 16.25
C ALA A 29 7.13 9.99 16.86
N VAL A 30 6.96 11.03 16.04
CA VAL A 30 6.81 12.42 16.52
C VAL A 30 5.55 12.60 17.35
N LEU A 31 4.48 11.89 17.00
CA LEU A 31 3.20 11.92 17.72
C LEU A 31 3.18 11.03 18.96
N GLY A 32 4.27 10.30 19.26
CA GLY A 32 4.34 9.38 20.40
C GLY A 32 3.36 8.21 20.30
N ALA A 33 3.01 7.81 19.08
CA ALA A 33 2.05 6.73 18.85
C ALA A 33 2.56 5.39 19.39
N THR A 34 1.68 4.65 20.04
CA THR A 34 2.00 3.30 20.53
C THR A 34 2.27 2.34 19.36
N PRO A 35 3.01 1.23 19.57
CA PRO A 35 3.27 0.24 18.50
C PRO A 35 2.00 -0.28 17.82
N ALA A 36 0.90 -0.43 18.60
CA ALA A 36 -0.39 -0.84 18.09
C ALA A 36 -1.03 0.22 17.16
N GLN A 37 -0.91 1.51 17.50
CA GLN A 37 -1.37 2.60 16.63
C GLN A 37 -0.55 2.68 15.35
N THR A 38 0.77 2.59 15.46
CA THR A 38 1.66 2.60 14.29
C THR A 38 1.33 1.44 13.33
N ALA A 39 1.09 0.24 13.87
CA ALA A 39 0.63 -0.90 13.07
C ALA A 39 -0.73 -0.64 12.39
N SER A 40 -1.67 0.00 13.11
CA SER A 40 -2.97 0.39 12.56
C SER A 40 -2.84 1.41 11.42
N TRP A 41 -1.91 2.36 11.54
CA TRP A 41 -1.65 3.37 10.50
C TRP A 41 -1.09 2.73 9.23
N VAL A 42 -0.11 1.84 9.39
CA VAL A 42 0.44 1.07 8.26
C VAL A 42 -0.64 0.19 7.62
N ALA A 43 -1.47 -0.47 8.43
CA ALA A 43 -2.58 -1.27 7.93
C ALA A 43 -3.60 -0.43 7.14
N ALA A 44 -3.93 0.78 7.61
CA ALA A 44 -4.82 1.69 6.90
C ALA A 44 -4.26 2.10 5.53
N VAL A 45 -2.96 2.39 5.44
CA VAL A 45 -2.28 2.67 4.16
C VAL A 45 -2.36 1.46 3.23
N CYS A 46 -2.03 0.25 3.72
CA CYS A 46 -2.12 -0.98 2.94
C CYS A 46 -3.55 -1.27 2.45
N LEU A 47 -4.57 -1.00 3.26
CA LEU A 47 -5.96 -1.19 2.88
C LEU A 47 -6.40 -0.16 1.83
N GLY A 48 -5.96 1.09 1.94
CA GLY A 48 -6.17 2.11 0.90
C GLY A 48 -5.49 1.73 -0.44
N ALA A 49 -4.30 1.13 -0.37
CA ALA A 49 -3.60 0.56 -1.53
C ALA A 49 -4.45 -0.45 -2.27
N ALA A 50 -4.82 -1.48 -1.52
CA ALA A 50 -5.47 -2.65 -2.03
C ALA A 50 -6.86 -2.26 -2.54
N GLY A 51 -7.56 -1.40 -1.81
CA GLY A 51 -8.86 -0.87 -2.21
C GLY A 51 -8.80 -0.09 -3.52
N SER A 52 -7.86 0.85 -3.67
CA SER A 52 -7.74 1.65 -4.90
C SER A 52 -7.31 0.82 -6.11
N THR A 53 -6.32 -0.06 -5.94
CA THR A 53 -5.85 -0.99 -6.97
C THR A 53 -6.96 -1.95 -7.40
N LEU A 54 -7.70 -2.53 -6.44
CA LEU A 54 -8.81 -3.43 -6.71
C LEU A 54 -9.96 -2.71 -7.39
N TYR A 55 -10.35 -1.54 -6.90
CA TYR A 55 -11.45 -0.76 -7.45
C TYR A 55 -11.18 -0.36 -8.90
N LEU A 56 -9.99 0.17 -9.20
CA LEU A 56 -9.62 0.54 -10.57
C LEU A 56 -9.51 -0.68 -11.46
N SER A 57 -8.91 -1.77 -10.97
CA SER A 57 -8.79 -3.01 -11.73
C SER A 57 -10.16 -3.60 -12.10
N LEU A 58 -11.13 -3.58 -11.18
CA LEU A 58 -12.48 -4.06 -11.41
C LEU A 58 -13.25 -3.13 -12.36
N ARG A 59 -13.15 -1.80 -12.16
CA ARG A 59 -13.85 -0.80 -12.97
C ARG A 59 -13.41 -0.83 -14.43
N HIS A 60 -12.10 -0.93 -14.69
CA HIS A 60 -11.54 -0.92 -16.04
C HIS A 60 -11.37 -2.32 -16.64
N ARG A 61 -11.64 -3.40 -15.88
CA ARG A 61 -11.42 -4.79 -16.28
C ARG A 61 -10.01 -5.04 -16.84
N MET A 62 -9.02 -4.33 -16.28
CA MET A 62 -7.62 -4.39 -16.68
C MET A 62 -6.76 -4.47 -15.41
N PRO A 63 -5.60 -5.13 -15.45
CA PRO A 63 -4.68 -5.13 -14.33
C PRO A 63 -4.09 -3.72 -14.14
N ILE A 64 -4.61 -2.97 -13.17
CA ILE A 64 -4.18 -1.61 -12.84
C ILE A 64 -3.56 -1.64 -11.45
N VAL A 65 -2.37 -1.05 -11.32
CA VAL A 65 -1.69 -0.84 -10.05
C VAL A 65 -1.71 0.65 -9.76
N THR A 66 -2.21 1.05 -8.59
CA THR A 66 -2.08 2.44 -8.13
C THR A 66 -0.63 2.72 -7.75
N ALA A 67 0.03 3.60 -8.51
CA ALA A 67 1.30 4.18 -8.11
C ALA A 67 1.03 5.39 -7.19
N TRP A 68 1.92 5.59 -6.23
CA TRP A 68 1.83 6.64 -5.22
C TRP A 68 3.25 7.17 -4.99
N SER A 69 3.34 8.47 -4.71
CA SER A 69 4.59 9.18 -4.38
C SER A 69 4.57 9.65 -2.95
#